data_AF-A0ABD6DVH7-F1
#
_entry.id   AF-A0ABD6DVH7-F1
#
_cell.length_a   1.000
_cell.length_b   1.000
_cell.length_c   1.000
_cell.angle_alpha   90.00
_cell.angle_beta   90.00
_cell.angle_gamma   90.00
#
_symmetry.space_group_name_H-M   'P 1'
#
loop_
_entity.id
_entity.type
_entity.pdbx_description
1 polymer ?
#
loop_
_entity_poly.entity_id
_entity_poly.type
_entity_poly.pdbx_seq_one_letter_code
_entity_poly.pdbx_strand_id
1 'polypeptide(L)' 'MTFRALLSAHLSDAVVAAVIFTLYNVYTRDAIGPLAIGIDFISYVVAIFVGFVVIDTLWDRVFGSDTT' A
#
# COMPACT_ATOMS: atom_id res chain seq x y z
N MET A 1 -0.06 18.25 -1.08
CA MET A 1 -0.77 17.32 -1.99
C MET A 1 -2.21 17.13 -1.53
N THR A 2 -3.18 16.93 -2.44
CA THR A 2 -4.55 16.59 -2.05
C THR A 2 -4.71 15.08 -1.87
N PHE A 3 -5.59 14.64 -0.97
CA PHE A 3 -5.86 13.22 -0.73
C PHE A 3 -6.28 12.47 -2.01
N ARG A 4 -7.04 13.13 -2.89
CA ARG A 4 -7.45 12.57 -4.19
C ARG A 4 -6.26 12.32 -5.12
N ALA A 5 -5.23 13.17 -5.11
CA ALA A 5 -4.02 12.97 -5.91
C ALA A 5 -3.22 11.75 -5.41
N LEU A 6 -3.08 11.62 -4.09
CA LEU A 6 -2.41 10.47 -3.46
C LEU A 6 -3.12 9.15 -3.77
N LEU A 7 -4.46 9.13 -3.69
CA LEU A 7 -5.26 7.98 -4.08
C LEU A 7 -5.02 7.61 -5.55
N SER A 8 -5.07 8.60 -6.45
CA SER A 8 -4.85 8.34 -7.88
C SER A 8 -3.43 7.85 -8.18
N ALA A 9 -2.44 8.27 -7.41
CA ALA A 9 -1.04 7.94 -7.62
C ALA A 9 -0.67 6.56 -7.08
N HIS A 10 -1.15 6.20 -5.87
CA HIS A 10 -0.63 5.05 -5.13
C HIS A 10 -1.64 3.94 -4.85
N LEU A 11 -2.95 4.17 -5.03
CA LEU A 11 -3.96 3.15 -4.70
C LEU A 11 -3.83 1.92 -5.60
N SER A 12 -3.64 2.10 -6.90
CA SER A 12 -3.48 0.99 -7.84
C SER A 12 -2.25 0.14 -7.51
N ASP A 13 -1.12 0.80 -7.26
CA ASP A 13 0.13 0.11 -6.91
C ASP A 13 0.03 -0.63 -5.57
N ALA A 14 -0.63 -0.01 -4.58
CA ALA A 14 -0.89 -0.65 -3.30
C ALA A 14 -1.79 -1.89 -3.44
N VAL A 15 -2.79 -1.84 -4.32
CA VAL A 15 -3.65 -3.00 -4.62
C VAL A 15 -2.86 -4.12 -5.27
N VAL A 16 -2.04 -3.82 -6.28
CA VAL A 16 -1.21 -4.84 -6.95
C VAL A 16 -0.24 -5.50 -5.97
N ALA A 17 0.44 -4.70 -5.14
CA ALA A 17 1.34 -5.23 -4.12
C ALA A 17 0.60 -6.09 -3.08
N ALA A 18 -0.57 -5.64 -2.62
CA ALA A 18 -1.41 -6.40 -1.69
C ALA A 18 -1.87 -7.75 -2.27
N VAL A 19 -2.15 -7.83 -3.57
CA VAL A 19 -2.47 -9.10 -4.25
C VAL A 19 -1.29 -10.06 -4.15
N ILE A 20 -0.06 -9.59 -4.42
CA ILE A 20 1.15 -10.41 -4.34
C ILE A 20 1.35 -10.95 -2.92
N PHE A 21 1.25 -10.09 -1.91
CA PHE A 21 1.38 -10.49 -0.50
C PHE A 21 0.30 -11.47 -0.06
N THR A 22 -0.94 -11.24 -0.51
CA THR A 22 -2.06 -12.13 -0.19
C THR A 22 -1.86 -13.51 -0.80
N LEU A 23 -1.47 -13.58 -2.08
CA LEU A 23 -1.18 -14.86 -2.74
C LEU A 23 0.00 -15.58 -2.07
N TYR A 24 1.06 -14.86 -1.70
CA TYR A 24 2.18 -15.43 -0.97
C TYR A 24 1.74 -16.02 0.38
N ASN A 25 0.93 -15.30 1.14
CA ASN A 25 0.46 -15.78 2.44
C ASN A 25 -0.53 -16.93 2.34
N VAL A 26 -1.40 -16.93 1.33
CA VAL A 26 -2.29 -18.07 1.06
C VAL A 26 -1.48 -19.31 0.69
N TYR A 27 -0.37 -19.16 -0.02
CA TYR A 27 0.50 -20.28 -0.40
C TYR A 27 1.34 -20.82 0.77
N THR A 28 1.78 -19.95 1.69
CA THR A 28 2.72 -20.30 2.76
C THR A 28 2.08 -20.63 4.10
N ARG A 29 0.83 -20.21 4.33
CA ARG A 29 0.10 -20.51 5.57
C ARG A 29 -0.90 -21.63 5.34
N ASP A 30 -0.99 -22.55 6.29
CA ASP A 30 -2.00 -23.61 6.28
C ASP A 30 -3.41 -23.04 6.49
N ALA A 31 -4.34 -23.50 5.64
CA ALA A 31 -5.80 -23.38 5.75
C ALA A 31 -6.33 -22.04 6.32
N ILE A 32 -6.20 -20.96 5.56
CA ILE A 32 -6.87 -19.69 5.85
C ILE A 32 -8.27 -19.69 5.22
N GLY A 33 -9.31 -19.45 6.03
CA GLY A 33 -10.68 -19.31 5.54
C GLY A 33 -10.85 -18.07 4.63
N PRO A 34 -11.77 -18.08 3.64
CA PRO A 34 -11.94 -16.98 2.68
C PRO A 34 -12.14 -15.59 3.31
N LEU A 35 -12.80 -15.54 4.47
CA LEU A 35 -13.02 -14.29 5.21
C LEU A 35 -11.69 -13.69 5.71
N ALA A 36 -10.81 -14.53 6.26
CA ALA A 36 -9.52 -14.09 6.77
C ALA A 36 -8.60 -13.62 5.63
N ILE A 37 -8.66 -14.27 4.46
CA ILE A 37 -7.95 -13.80 3.26
C ILE A 37 -8.40 -12.38 2.86
N GLY A 38 -9.72 -12.12 2.87
CA GLY A 38 -10.25 -10.80 2.55
C GLY A 38 -9.82 -9.71 3.54
N ILE A 39 -9.81 -10.02 4.84
CA ILE A 39 -9.36 -9.09 5.89
C ILE A 39 -7.87 -8.81 5.77
N ASP A 40 -7.05 -9.84 5.56
CA ASP A 40 -5.60 -9.71 5.38
C ASP A 40 -5.29 -8.87 4.13
N PHE A 41 -5.99 -9.12 3.01
CA PHE A 41 -5.85 -8.35 1.79
C PHE A 41 -6.12 -6.86 2.00
N ILE A 42 -7.27 -6.50 2.59
CA ILE A 42 -7.60 -5.09 2.88
C ILE A 42 -6.56 -4.48 3.80
N SER A 43 -6.09 -5.22 4.81
CA SER A 43 -5.05 -4.77 5.73
C SER A 43 -3.74 -4.49 4.99
N TYR A 44 -3.33 -5.33 4.03
CA TYR A 44 -2.17 -5.08 3.17
C TYR A 44 -2.35 -3.85 2.29
N VAL A 45 -3.51 -3.68 1.64
CA VAL A 45 -3.79 -2.49 0.82
C VAL A 45 -3.60 -1.22 1.65
N VAL A 46 -4.20 -1.17 2.84
CA VAL A 46 -4.12 0.00 3.72
C VAL A 46 -2.68 0.25 4.17
N ALA A 47 -1.98 -0.79 4.64
CA ALA A 47 -0.61 -0.66 5.13
C ALA A 47 0.35 -0.18 4.03
N ILE A 48 0.28 -0.76 2.83
CA ILE A 48 1.14 -0.42 1.71
C ILE A 48 0.82 0.99 1.20
N PHE A 49 -0.46 1.34 1.08
CA PHE A 49 -0.86 2.69 0.68
C PHE A 49 -0.35 3.76 1.64
N VAL A 50 -0.49 3.53 2.95
CA VAL A 50 0.07 4.42 3.98
C VAL A 50 1.59 4.52 3.85
N GLY A 51 2.27 3.40 3.59
CA GLY A 51 3.71 3.38 3.33
C GLY A 51 4.10 4.29 2.15
N PHE A 52 3.40 4.20 1.02
CA PHE A 52 3.65 5.07 -0.14
C PHE A 52 3.41 6.55 0.18
N VAL A 53 2.30 6.88 0.84
CA VAL A 53 1.98 8.26 1.21
C VAL A 53 3.04 8.86 2.14
N VAL A 54 3.52 8.07 3.12
CA VAL A 54 4.56 8.52 4.04
C VAL A 54 5.89 8.74 3.31
N ILE A 55 6.29 7.80 2.45
CA ILE A 55 7.53 7.93 1.66
C ILE A 55 7.46 9.15 0.75
N ASP A 56 6.36 9.35 0.03
CA ASP A 56 6.16 10.48 -0.88
C ASP A 56 6.20 11.82 -0.13
N THR A 57 5.54 11.88 1.03
CA THR A 57 5.56 13.08 1.90
C THR A 57 6.97 13.35 2.46
N LEU A 58 7.71 12.32 2.86
CA LEU A 58 9.09 12.48 3.34
C LEU A 58 10.02 12.90 2.21
N TRP A 59 9.84 12.33 1.03
CA TRP A 59 10.61 12.68 -0.16
C TRP A 59 10.44 14.16 -0.52
N ASP A 60 9.20 14.64 -0.56
CA ASP A 60 8.88 16.05 -0.81
C ASP A 60 9.49 16.98 0.25
N ARG A 61 9.50 16.57 1.52
CA ARG A 61 10.15 17.36 2.60
C ARG A 61 11.67 17.38 2.51
N VAL A 62 12.29 16.28 2.10
CA VAL A 62 13.76 16.14 2.08
C VAL A 62 14.36 16.73 0.81
N PHE A 63 13.71 16.55 -0.34
CA PHE A 63 14.24 16.93 -1.66
C PHE A 63 13.46 18.06 -2.34
N GLY A 64 12.25 18.40 -1.86
CA GLY A 64 11.47 19.52 -2.38
C GLY A 64 11.98 20.90 -1.96
N SER A 65 12.95 20.97 -1.03
CA SER A 65 13.59 22.21 -0.59
C SER A 65 14.69 22.73 -1.52
N ASP A 66 15.11 21.97 -2.54
CA ASP A 66 16.26 22.31 -3.40
C ASP A 66 15.91 23.19 -4.62
N THR A 67 14.76 23.85 -4.64
CA THR A 67 14.35 24.76 -5.74
C THR A 67 14.45 26.25 -5.42
N THR A 68 15.42 26.68 -4.58
CA THR A 68 15.74 28.11 -4.42
C THR A 68 17.12 28.47 -4.94
#